data_AF-A0A3C0VVR7-F1
#
_entry.id   AF-A0A3C0VVR7-F1
#
_cell.length_a   1.000
_cell.length_b   1.000
_cell.length_c   1.000
_cell.angle_alpha   90.00
_cell.angle_beta   90.00
_cell.angle_gamma   90.00
#
_symmetry.space_group_name_H-M   'P 1'
#
loop_
_entity.id
_entity.type
_entity.pdbx_description
1 polymer ?
#
loop_
_entity_poly.entity_id
_entity_poly.type
_entity_poly.pdbx_seq_one_letter_code
_entity_poly.pdbx_strand_id
1 'polypeptide(L)' 'MSDKLMMTIARAINDVVLVVLKTPEILEPIGISQEKFFAKVLGYDETGLWVQFPDFELPTRVGDDSGIWVPESMQ' A
#
# COMPACT_ATOMS: atom_id res chain seq x y z
N MET A 1 17.40 15.19 29.29
CA MET A 1 16.13 15.57 28.64
C MET A 1 15.83 14.48 27.65
N SER A 2 14.79 13.70 27.88
CA SER A 2 14.45 12.59 27.00
C SER A 2 13.90 13.18 25.71
N ASP A 3 14.71 13.20 24.66
CA ASP A 3 14.20 13.18 23.30
C ASP A 3 13.36 11.91 23.18
N LYS A 4 12.07 12.02 23.52
CA LYS A 4 11.07 11.02 23.16
C LYS A 4 11.25 10.85 21.67
N LEU A 5 11.89 9.75 21.27
CA LEU A 5 12.33 9.50 19.90
C LEU A 5 11.16 9.81 18.98
N MET A 6 11.19 10.98 18.35
CA MET A 6 10.12 11.39 17.47
C MET A 6 10.19 10.44 16.29
N MET A 7 9.14 9.64 16.11
CA MET A 7 9.01 8.75 14.97
C MET A 7 8.88 9.64 13.74
N THR A 8 9.90 9.64 12.89
CA THR A 8 9.89 10.30 11.59
C THR A 8 9.79 9.23 10.50
N ILE A 9 9.22 9.58 9.35
CA ILE A 9 9.15 8.64 8.21
C ILE A 9 10.55 8.17 7.80
N ALA A 10 11.55 9.05 7.85
CA ALA A 10 12.95 8.71 7.59
C ALA A 10 13.49 7.57 8.47
N ARG A 11 12.99 7.45 9.71
CA ARG A 11 13.37 6.37 10.62
C ARG A 11 12.62 5.07 10.36
N ALA A 12 11.45 5.13 9.72
CA ALA A 12 10.64 3.97 9.39
C ALA A 12 11.06 3.30 8.07
N ILE A 13 12.02 3.86 7.32
CA ILE A 13 12.51 3.26 6.08
C ILE A 13 13.06 1.86 6.37
N ASN A 14 12.60 0.86 5.60
CA ASN A 14 12.81 -0.58 5.77
C ASN A 14 12.02 -1.26 6.90
N ASP A 15 11.30 -0.53 7.74
CA ASP A 15 10.42 -1.12 8.73
C ASP A 15 9.09 -1.57 8.10
N VAL A 16 8.46 -2.56 8.75
CA VAL A 16 7.06 -2.92 8.47
C VAL A 16 6.17 -2.12 9.41
N VAL A 17 5.24 -1.36 8.84
CA VAL A 17 4.32 -0.48 9.58
C VAL A 17 2.87 -0.83 9.26
N LEU A 18 1.97 -0.52 10.19
CA LEU A 18 0.52 -0.57 9.93
C LEU A 18 0.09 0.72 9.22
N VAL A 19 -0.35 0.57 7.97
CA VAL A 19 -1.01 1.64 7.22
C VAL A 19 -2.49 1.66 7.60
N VAL A 20 -3.03 2.85 7.85
CA VAL A 20 -4.46 3.07 8.10
C VAL A 20 -4.96 4.08 7.07
N LEU A 21 -5.81 3.61 6.16
CA LEU A 21 -6.45 4.44 5.16
C LEU A 21 -7.67 5.14 5.75
N LYS A 22 -7.80 6.45 5.50
CA LYS A 22 -9.01 7.21 5.88
C LYS A 22 -10.12 7.12 4.84
N THR A 23 -9.76 6.86 3.59
CA THR A 23 -10.66 6.89 2.42
C THR A 23 -10.28 5.72 1.51
N PRO A 24 -10.45 4.47 1.99
CA PRO A 24 -10.02 3.26 1.26
C PRO A 24 -10.68 3.11 -0.11
N GLU A 25 -11.90 3.62 -0.30
CA GLU A 25 -12.69 3.49 -1.52
C GLU A 25 -12.00 4.06 -2.77
N ILE A 26 -11.07 5.01 -2.60
CA ILE A 26 -10.29 5.60 -3.71
C ILE A 26 -9.27 4.59 -4.28
N LEU A 27 -8.83 3.62 -3.47
CA LEU A 27 -7.81 2.64 -3.85
C LEU A 27 -8.42 1.27 -4.21
N GLU A 28 -9.72 1.09 -4.08
CA GLU A 28 -10.42 -0.13 -4.54
C GLU A 28 -10.18 -0.45 -6.03
N PRO A 29 -10.19 0.52 -6.97
CA PRO A 29 -9.97 0.23 -8.39
C PRO A 29 -8.58 -0.34 -8.71
N ILE A 30 -7.61 -0.16 -7.81
CA ILE A 30 -6.27 -0.73 -7.93
C ILE A 30 -6.10 -1.98 -7.06
N GLY A 31 -7.17 -2.52 -6.47
CA GLY A 31 -7.12 -3.77 -5.69
C GLY A 31 -6.80 -3.61 -4.20
N ILE A 32 -6.81 -2.38 -3.66
CA ILE A 32 -6.63 -2.14 -2.22
C ILE A 32 -7.99 -1.80 -1.59
N SER A 33 -8.65 -2.81 -1.03
CA SER A 33 -9.94 -2.67 -0.35
C SER A 33 -9.86 -2.67 1.18
N GLN A 34 -8.68 -2.97 1.73
CA GLN A 34 -8.49 -3.08 3.17
C GLN A 34 -8.24 -1.69 3.79
N GLU A 35 -9.02 -1.32 4.79
CA GLU A 35 -8.81 -0.09 5.57
C GLU A 35 -7.45 -0.06 6.30
N LYS A 36 -6.96 -1.23 6.68
CA LYS A 36 -5.74 -1.39 7.48
C LYS A 36 -4.94 -2.56 6.95
N PHE A 37 -3.66 -2.35 6.69
CA PHE A 37 -2.76 -3.40 6.23
C PHE A 37 -1.32 -3.11 6.66
N PHE A 38 -0.52 -4.17 6.79
CA PHE A 38 0.91 -4.02 7.03
C PHE A 38 1.65 -3.85 5.71
N ALA A 39 2.57 -2.90 5.66
CA ALA A 39 3.40 -2.65 4.50
C ALA A 39 4.83 -2.29 4.92
N LYS A 40 5.81 -2.64 4.08
CA LYS A 40 7.20 -2.24 4.27
C LYS A 40 7.40 -0.85 3.70
N VAL A 41 7.95 0.08 4.47
CA VAL A 41 8.28 1.41 3.98
C VAL A 41 9.56 1.33 3.13
N LEU A 42 9.49 1.82 1.90
CA LEU A 42 10.63 1.91 0.99
C LEU A 42 11.25 3.30 0.98
N GLY A 43 10.45 4.33 1.24
CA GLY A 43 10.90 5.72 1.22
C GLY A 43 9.74 6.69 1.25
N TYR A 44 10.05 7.97 1.06
CA TYR A 44 9.06 9.04 0.90
C TYR A 44 9.67 10.20 0.10
N ASP A 45 8.81 10.95 -0.57
CA ASP A 45 9.18 12.16 -1.32
C ASP A 45 8.04 13.20 -1.25
N GLU A 46 8.09 14.20 -2.13
CA GLU A 46 7.07 15.26 -2.23
C GLU A 46 5.67 14.74 -2.54
N THR A 47 5.55 13.56 -3.16
CA THR A 47 4.28 12.92 -3.54
C THR A 47 3.68 12.14 -2.39
N GLY A 48 4.51 11.53 -1.54
CA GLY A 48 4.04 10.81 -0.36
C GLY A 48 4.94 9.66 0.08
N LEU A 49 4.32 8.62 0.63
CA LEU A 49 4.99 7.43 1.17
C LEU A 49 5.05 6.33 0.11
N TRP A 50 6.24 5.77 -0.10
CA TRP A 50 6.44 4.59 -0.92
C TRP A 50 6.43 3.35 -0.03
N VAL A 51 5.52 2.43 -0.31
CA VAL A 51 5.39 1.18 0.46
C VAL A 51 5.37 -0.03 -0.47
N GLN A 52 5.93 -1.12 0.02
CA GLN A 52 5.72 -2.45 -0.54
C GLN A 52 4.65 -3.15 0.29
N PHE A 53 3.53 -3.49 -0.34
CA PHE A 53 2.52 -4.35 0.25
C PHE A 53 2.79 -5.79 -0.23
N PRO A 54 3.30 -6.70 0.62
CA PRO A 54 3.81 -8.00 0.17
C PRO A 54 2.74 -8.89 -0.44
N ASP A 55 1.51 -8.80 0.08
CA ASP A 55 0.37 -9.60 -0.35
C ASP A 55 -0.43 -8.92 -1.47
N PHE A 56 0.12 -7.85 -2.05
CA PHE A 56 -0.51 -7.16 -3.17
C PHE A 56 -0.26 -7.90 -4.47
N GLU A 57 -1.28 -8.60 -4.96
CA GLU A 57 -1.29 -9.11 -6.31
C GLU A 57 -1.76 -7.99 -7.25
N LEU A 58 -0.92 -7.63 -8.22
CA LEU A 58 -1.36 -6.77 -9.32
C LEU A 58 -2.51 -7.49 -10.04
N PRO A 59 -3.67 -6.85 -10.23
CA PRO A 59 -4.72 -7.48 -11.00
C PRO A 59 -4.26 -7.65 -12.44
N THR A 60 -4.47 -8.84 -12.99
CA THR A 60 -4.18 -9.17 -14.38
C THR A 60 -5.43 -8.86 -15.22
N ARG A 61 -5.24 -8.31 -16.42
CA ARG A 61 -6.36 -8.01 -17.33
C ARG A 61 -6.95 -9.32 -17.84
N VAL A 62 -8.25 -9.55 -17.66
CA VAL A 62 -8.92 -10.74 -18.21
C VAL A 62 -9.52 -10.41 -19.56
N GLY A 63 -8.79 -10.75 -20.63
CA GLY A 63 -9.20 -10.55 -22.01
C GLY A 63 -9.02 -9.11 -22.51
N ASP A 64 -8.53 -8.97 -23.74
CA ASP A 64 -8.08 -7.69 -24.31
C ASP A 64 -9.19 -6.62 -24.40
N ASP A 65 -10.47 -7.04 -24.41
CA ASP A 65 -11.63 -6.20 -24.71
C ASP A 65 -12.63 -5.99 -23.54
N SER A 66 -12.44 -6.62 -22.38
CA SER A 66 -13.48 -6.60 -21.31
C SER A 66 -13.41 -5.37 -20.40
N GLY A 67 -12.24 -4.72 -20.29
CA GLY A 67 -12.01 -3.65 -19.32
C GLY A 67 -12.00 -4.10 -17.85
N ILE A 68 -12.08 -5.40 -17.59
CA ILE A 68 -12.15 -5.96 -16.23
C ILE A 68 -10.76 -6.38 -15.76
N TRP A 69 -10.40 -5.92 -14.56
CA TRP A 69 -9.18 -6.27 -13.84
C TRP A 69 -9.51 -7.36 -12.81
N VAL A 70 -8.84 -8.51 -12.87
CA VAL A 70 -9.07 -9.62 -11.92
C VAL A 70 -7.73 -10.05 -11.31
N PRO A 71 -7.63 -10.16 -9.97
CA PRO A 71 -6.44 -10.72 -9.30
C PRO A 71 -6.15 -12.17 -9.73
N GLU A 72 -4.88 -12.57 -9.83
CA GLU A 72 -4.49 -13.94 -10.22
C GLU A 72 -5.07 -15.01 -9.28
N SER A 73 -5.14 -14.71 -7.97
CA SER A 73 -5.78 -15.59 -6.98
C SER A 73 -7.27 -15.91 -7.25
N MET A 74 -7.93 -15.20 -8.17
CA MET A 74 -9.33 -15.43 -8.58
C MET A 74 -9.48 -16.02 -9.99
N GLN A 75 -8.38 -16.35 -10.69
CA GLN A 75 -8.41 -17.13 -11.95
C GLN A 75 -8.47 -18.64 -11.67
#